data_AF-A0A7S9GF18-F1
#
_entry.id   AF-A0A7S9GF18-F1
#
_cell.length_a   1.000
_cell.length_b   1.000
_cell.length_c   1.000
_cell.angle_alpha   90.00
_cell.angle_beta   90.00
_cell.angle_gamma   90.00
#
_symmetry.space_group_name_H-M   'P 1'
#
loop_
_entity.id
_entity.type
_entity.pdbx_description
1 polymer ?
#
loop_
_entity_poly.entity_id
_entity_poly.type
_entity_poly.pdbx_seq_one_letter_code
_entity_poly.pdbx_strand_id
1 'polypeptide(L)'
;GTSGKLASADVETYLLEKSRVTFQLKSERNYHIFFQILSNEKPELLDMLLITNNPYDYSYISQGEVTVASINDNEELIATDQAFDVLGFTSEEKTGVYKLTGAIMHYGNLKFKQKQREEQAEPDGT
;
A
#
# COMPACT_ATOMS: atom_id res chain seq x y z
N GLY A 1 -19.57 -8.59 -34.86
CA GLY A 1 -20.87 -9.03 -34.30
C GLY A 1 -21.91 -7.96 -34.60
N THR A 2 -23.12 -8.35 -35.01
CA THR A 2 -24.19 -7.43 -35.47
C THR A 2 -25.36 -7.30 -34.49
N SER A 3 -25.28 -7.90 -33.29
CA SER A 3 -26.39 -8.00 -32.31
C SER A 3 -26.20 -7.22 -31.00
N GLY A 4 -25.16 -6.39 -30.88
CA GLY A 4 -24.96 -5.51 -29.71
C GLY A 4 -24.59 -6.20 -28.38
N LYS A 5 -24.18 -7.48 -28.42
CA LYS A 5 -23.70 -8.19 -27.22
C LYS A 5 -22.31 -7.69 -26.79
N LEU A 6 -22.10 -7.53 -25.47
CA LEU A 6 -20.78 -7.27 -24.89
C LEU A 6 -19.79 -8.36 -25.32
N ALA A 7 -18.63 -7.94 -25.82
CA ALA A 7 -17.60 -8.84 -26.34
C ALA A 7 -16.34 -8.82 -25.46
N SER A 8 -15.78 -7.64 -25.22
CA SER A 8 -14.59 -7.44 -24.40
C SER A 8 -14.59 -6.04 -23.79
N ALA A 9 -13.74 -5.83 -22.80
CA ALA A 9 -13.43 -4.54 -22.21
C ALA A 9 -11.91 -4.38 -22.07
N ASP A 10 -11.45 -3.14 -22.09
CA ASP A 10 -10.07 -2.72 -21.94
C ASP A 10 -10.07 -1.43 -21.10
N VAL A 11 -9.00 -1.22 -20.33
CA VAL A 11 -8.87 -0.08 -19.41
C VAL A 11 -7.48 0.53 -19.58
N GLU A 12 -7.46 1.81 -19.92
CA GLU A 12 -6.23 2.60 -19.97
C GLU A 12 -6.18 3.56 -18.79
N THR A 13 -5.10 3.53 -18.02
CA THR A 13 -4.86 4.42 -16.89
C THR A 13 -3.76 5.42 -17.22
N TYR A 14 -3.96 6.69 -16.86
CA TYR A 14 -3.04 7.78 -17.19
C TYR A 14 -2.58 8.53 -15.94
N LEU A 15 -1.31 8.93 -15.92
CA LEU A 15 -0.75 9.91 -14.97
C LEU A 15 -1.04 9.61 -13.49
N LEU A 16 -0.79 8.37 -13.06
CA LEU A 16 -0.85 8.02 -11.63
C LEU A 16 0.05 8.97 -10.81
N GLU A 17 -0.50 9.51 -9.71
CA GLU A 17 0.20 10.42 -8.82
C GLU A 17 1.24 9.68 -7.97
N LYS A 18 2.44 9.49 -8.54
CA LYS A 18 3.53 8.73 -7.89
C LYS A 18 4.03 9.36 -6.58
N SER A 19 4.02 10.69 -6.48
CA SER A 19 4.48 11.41 -5.28
C SER A 19 3.69 11.05 -4.02
N ARG A 20 2.40 10.73 -4.17
CA ARG A 20 1.52 10.37 -3.06
C ARG A 20 2.02 9.18 -2.25
N VAL A 21 2.74 8.25 -2.89
CA VAL A 21 3.29 7.06 -2.23
C VAL A 21 4.28 7.43 -1.13
N THR A 22 5.10 8.46 -1.32
CA THR A 22 6.17 8.84 -0.37
C THR A 22 5.93 10.17 0.34
N PHE A 23 4.88 10.91 -0.03
CA PHE A 23 4.57 12.22 0.51
C PHE A 23 3.07 12.48 0.61
N GLN A 24 2.62 13.09 1.71
CA GLN A 24 1.25 13.55 1.89
C GLN A 24 1.22 14.97 2.47
N LEU A 25 0.26 15.79 2.02
CA LEU A 25 -0.08 17.04 2.70
C LEU A 25 -0.82 16.75 4.01
N LYS A 26 -0.83 17.72 4.93
CA LYS A 26 -1.39 17.56 6.28
C LYS A 26 -2.83 17.04 6.33
N SER A 27 -3.67 17.47 5.39
CA SER A 27 -5.09 17.09 5.31
C SER A 27 -5.35 15.96 4.30
N GLU A 28 -4.30 15.31 3.82
CA GLU A 28 -4.41 14.23 2.84
C GLU A 28 -3.99 12.89 3.42
N ARG A 29 -4.54 11.83 2.86
CA ARG A 29 -4.18 10.44 3.14
C ARG A 29 -3.44 9.85 1.94
N ASN A 30 -2.63 8.83 2.18
CA ASN A 30 -2.04 8.01 1.12
C ASN A 30 -3.13 7.11 0.46
N TYR A 31 -2.78 6.28 -0.53
CA TYR A 31 -3.70 5.35 -1.17
C TYR A 31 -4.34 4.38 -0.16
N HIS A 32 -5.60 4.00 -0.41
CA HIS A 32 -6.41 3.20 0.53
C HIS A 32 -5.76 1.87 0.93
N ILE A 33 -5.05 1.21 0.01
CA ILE A 33 -4.50 -0.13 0.21
C ILE A 33 -3.61 -0.25 1.46
N PHE A 34 -2.84 0.79 1.81
CA PHE A 34 -2.00 0.76 3.01
C PHE A 34 -2.84 0.60 4.27
N PHE A 35 -3.95 1.32 4.35
CA PHE A 35 -4.80 1.33 5.54
C PHE A 35 -5.80 0.19 5.56
N GLN A 36 -6.23 -0.28 4.39
CA GLN A 36 -6.95 -1.55 4.25
C GLN A 36 -6.11 -2.69 4.85
N ILE A 37 -4.83 -2.81 4.51
CA ILE A 37 -3.93 -3.83 5.09
C ILE A 37 -3.79 -3.62 6.62
N LEU A 38 -3.52 -2.39 7.06
CA LEU A 38 -3.32 -2.06 8.48
C LEU A 38 -4.59 -2.16 9.34
N SER A 39 -5.77 -2.26 8.71
CA SER A 39 -7.05 -2.44 9.40
C SER A 39 -7.08 -3.70 10.28
N ASN A 40 -6.23 -4.68 9.97
CA ASN A 40 -6.13 -5.98 10.64
C ASN A 40 -7.38 -6.87 10.49
N GLU A 41 -8.22 -6.59 9.48
CA GLU A 41 -9.35 -7.46 9.12
C GLU A 41 -8.88 -8.82 8.58
N LYS A 42 -7.68 -8.87 7.99
CA LYS A 42 -6.96 -10.11 7.63
C LYS A 42 -5.61 -10.17 8.36
N PRO A 43 -5.57 -10.62 9.63
CA PRO A 43 -4.37 -10.58 10.47
C PRO A 43 -3.15 -11.30 9.86
N GLU A 44 -3.38 -12.35 9.08
CA GLU A 44 -2.33 -13.08 8.39
C GLU A 44 -1.51 -12.21 7.42
N LEU A 45 -2.07 -11.09 6.95
CA LEU A 45 -1.32 -10.12 6.15
C LEU A 45 -0.29 -9.38 6.99
N LEU A 46 -0.61 -8.97 8.22
CA LEU A 46 0.37 -8.28 9.06
C LEU A 46 1.56 -9.18 9.38
N ASP A 47 1.28 -10.45 9.73
CA ASP A 47 2.29 -11.47 9.98
C ASP A 47 3.15 -11.75 8.75
N MET A 48 2.53 -11.92 7.58
CA MET A 48 3.22 -12.18 6.32
C MET A 48 4.14 -11.03 5.91
N LEU A 49 3.70 -9.79 6.16
CA LEU A 49 4.40 -8.57 5.75
C LEU A 49 5.39 -8.07 6.80
N LEU A 50 5.40 -8.69 7.99
CA LEU A 50 6.23 -8.31 9.13
C LEU A 50 5.97 -6.84 9.56
N ILE A 51 4.69 -6.46 9.62
CA ILE A 51 4.26 -5.10 9.95
C ILE A 51 3.38 -5.08 11.20
N THR A 52 3.33 -3.93 11.87
CA THR A 52 2.37 -3.62 12.94
C THR A 52 1.06 -3.14 12.33
N ASN A 53 0.04 -2.90 13.15
CA ASN A 53 -1.21 -2.27 12.73
C ASN A 53 -1.24 -0.75 12.95
N ASN A 54 -0.14 -0.14 13.42
CA ASN A 54 -0.08 1.29 13.69
C ASN A 54 0.47 2.05 12.47
N PRO A 55 -0.33 2.85 11.74
CA PRO A 55 0.13 3.56 10.56
C PRO A 55 1.27 4.54 10.85
N TYR A 56 1.34 5.09 12.07
CA TYR A 56 2.41 6.02 12.48
C TYR A 56 3.79 5.38 12.60
N ASP A 57 3.88 4.05 12.56
CA ASP A 57 5.16 3.35 12.51
C ASP A 57 5.81 3.45 11.12
N TYR A 58 5.10 3.93 10.10
CA TYR A 58 5.53 3.93 8.70
C TYR A 58 5.57 5.35 8.10
N SER A 59 6.78 5.87 7.87
CA SER A 59 6.99 7.29 7.48
C SER A 59 6.32 7.69 6.16
N TYR A 60 6.24 6.77 5.20
CA TYR A 60 5.70 7.03 3.87
C TYR A 60 4.19 7.16 3.83
N ILE A 61 3.46 6.74 4.87
CA ILE A 61 1.99 6.71 4.86
C ILE A 61 1.35 7.53 5.99
N SER A 62 2.16 8.17 6.85
CA SER A 62 1.70 8.81 8.10
C SER A 62 1.97 10.31 8.19
N GLN A 63 2.29 10.97 7.07
CA GLN A 63 2.62 12.41 7.05
C GLN A 63 1.39 13.31 7.17
N GLY A 64 0.22 12.81 6.79
CA GLY A 64 -1.07 13.49 6.86
C GLY A 64 -2.09 12.72 7.69
N GLU A 65 -3.32 12.63 7.19
CA GLU A 65 -4.42 11.91 7.84
C GLU A 65 -4.27 10.40 7.67
N VAL A 66 -4.58 9.63 8.71
CA VAL A 66 -4.50 8.15 8.70
C VAL A 66 -5.86 7.48 8.82
N THR A 67 -6.93 8.24 9.09
CA THR A 67 -8.32 7.76 9.14
C THR A 67 -9.23 8.72 8.40
N VAL A 68 -10.38 8.22 7.90
CA VAL A 68 -11.39 9.04 7.23
C VAL A 68 -12.76 8.60 7.75
N ALA A 69 -13.54 9.54 8.29
CA ALA A 69 -14.79 9.22 9.01
C ALA A 69 -15.85 8.48 8.18
N SER A 70 -15.82 8.63 6.85
CA SER A 70 -16.78 8.00 5.93
C SER A 70 -16.32 6.67 5.36
N ILE A 71 -15.16 6.14 5.77
CA ILE A 71 -14.56 4.93 5.19
C ILE A 71 -14.32 3.90 6.29
N ASN A 72 -14.75 2.66 6.06
CA ASN A 72 -14.41 1.51 6.88
C ASN A 72 -13.34 0.65 6.17
N ASP A 73 -12.07 0.86 6.49
CA ASP A 73 -10.96 0.17 5.82
C ASP A 73 -10.99 -1.37 6.00
N ASN A 74 -11.70 -1.89 7.00
CA ASN A 74 -11.90 -3.34 7.19
C ASN A 74 -12.78 -3.92 6.07
N GLU A 75 -13.96 -3.33 5.86
CA GLU A 75 -14.88 -3.76 4.80
C GLU A 75 -14.26 -3.59 3.41
N GLU A 76 -13.51 -2.50 3.21
CA GLU A 76 -12.82 -2.21 1.96
C GLU A 76 -11.68 -3.21 1.66
N LEU A 77 -10.99 -3.74 2.69
CA LEU A 77 -9.99 -4.79 2.47
C LEU A 77 -10.63 -6.07 1.92
N ILE A 78 -11.77 -6.48 2.49
CA ILE A 78 -12.48 -7.67 2.04
C ILE A 78 -12.96 -7.49 0.60
N ALA A 79 -13.56 -6.35 0.27
CA ALA A 79 -13.99 -6.04 -1.09
C ALA A 79 -12.82 -6.07 -2.08
N THR A 80 -11.67 -5.51 -1.70
CA THR A 80 -10.46 -5.47 -2.53
C THR A 80 -9.87 -6.86 -2.75
N ASP A 81 -9.76 -7.69 -1.71
CA ASP A 81 -9.25 -9.06 -1.82
C ASP A 81 -10.16 -9.95 -2.67
N GLN A 82 -11.48 -9.80 -2.53
CA GLN A 82 -12.47 -10.48 -3.37
C GLN A 82 -12.43 -10.01 -4.82
N ALA A 83 -12.17 -8.72 -5.07
CA ALA A 83 -12.06 -8.19 -6.42
C ALA A 83 -10.90 -8.85 -7.19
N PHE A 84 -9.76 -9.09 -6.55
CA PHE A 84 -8.66 -9.84 -7.15
C PHE A 84 -9.08 -11.27 -7.54
N ASP A 85 -9.86 -11.95 -6.69
CA ASP A 85 -10.36 -13.30 -6.99
C ASP A 85 -11.32 -13.30 -8.19
N VAL A 86 -12.24 -12.33 -8.26
CA VAL A 86 -13.18 -12.17 -9.38
C VAL A 86 -12.45 -11.87 -10.68
N LEU A 87 -11.36 -11.10 -10.62
CA LEU A 87 -10.49 -10.79 -11.76
C LEU A 87 -9.55 -11.93 -12.15
N GLY A 88 -9.56 -13.06 -11.41
CA GLY A 88 -8.81 -14.26 -11.73
C GLY A 88 -7.35 -14.25 -11.29
N PHE A 89 -6.97 -13.38 -10.35
CA PHE A 89 -5.63 -13.41 -9.76
C PHE A 89 -5.45 -14.67 -8.92
N THR A 90 -4.29 -15.30 -9.05
CA THR A 90 -3.91 -16.43 -8.20
C THR A 90 -3.55 -15.95 -6.79
N SER A 91 -3.59 -16.87 -5.82
CA SER A 91 -3.16 -16.56 -4.43
C SER A 91 -1.71 -16.09 -4.36
N GLU A 92 -0.83 -16.59 -5.24
CA GLU A 92 0.57 -16.17 -5.31
C GLU A 92 0.71 -14.73 -5.80
N GLU A 93 -0.02 -14.36 -6.85
CA GLU A 93 -0.02 -12.97 -7.38
C GLU A 93 -0.58 -11.99 -6.35
N LYS A 94 -1.70 -12.31 -5.69
CA LYS A 94 -2.25 -11.49 -4.60
C LYS A 94 -1.22 -11.31 -3.48
N THR A 95 -0.60 -12.41 -3.07
CA THR A 95 0.49 -12.40 -2.07
C THR A 95 1.65 -11.52 -2.51
N GLY A 96 2.04 -11.57 -3.79
CA GLY A 96 3.09 -10.72 -4.36
C GLY A 96 2.75 -9.23 -4.27
N VAL A 97 1.52 -8.85 -4.62
CA VAL A 97 1.03 -7.47 -4.53
C VAL A 97 1.06 -6.96 -3.08
N TYR A 98 0.55 -7.75 -2.13
CA TYR A 98 0.60 -7.38 -0.71
C TYR A 98 2.05 -7.26 -0.21
N LYS A 99 2.93 -8.19 -0.57
CA LYS A 99 4.36 -8.15 -0.20
C LYS A 99 5.07 -6.91 -0.71
N LEU A 100 4.84 -6.53 -1.97
CA LEU A 100 5.42 -5.30 -2.52
C LEU A 100 4.87 -4.05 -1.82
N THR A 101 3.58 -4.05 -1.45
CA THR A 101 2.97 -2.96 -0.70
C THR A 101 3.59 -2.83 0.71
N GLY A 102 3.76 -3.96 1.41
CA GLY A 102 4.47 -4.02 2.69
C GLY A 102 5.93 -3.57 2.60
N ALA A 103 6.63 -3.98 1.54
CA ALA A 103 8.01 -3.58 1.29
C ALA A 103 8.16 -2.05 1.11
N ILE A 104 7.20 -1.38 0.47
CA ILE A 104 7.20 0.09 0.35
C ILE A 104 7.13 0.75 1.74
N MET A 105 6.31 0.22 2.65
CA MET A 105 6.20 0.75 4.01
C MET A 105 7.53 0.61 4.77
N HIS A 106 8.17 -0.55 4.69
CA HIS A 106 9.51 -0.77 5.27
C HIS A 106 10.57 0.12 4.66
N TYR A 107 10.54 0.32 3.34
CA TYR A 107 11.54 1.12 2.62
C TYR A 107 11.57 2.57 3.10
N GLY A 108 10.41 3.15 3.43
CA GLY A 108 10.32 4.50 4.00
C GLY A 108 10.94 4.64 5.39
N ASN A 109 11.12 3.53 6.11
CA ASN A 109 11.67 3.52 7.46
C ASN A 109 13.18 3.29 7.51
N LEU A 110 13.82 3.00 6.38
CA LEU A 110 15.27 2.83 6.31
C LEU A 110 15.97 4.14 6.68
N LYS A 111 16.81 4.09 7.71
CA LYS A 111 17.61 5.23 8.16
C LYS A 111 19.06 5.07 7.78
N PHE A 112 19.65 6.18 7.35
CA PHE A 112 21.04 6.27 6.98
C PHE A 112 21.70 7.41 7.74
N LYS A 113 22.96 7.24 8.10
CA LYS A 113 23.82 8.26 8.68
C LYS A 113 25.04 8.48 7.82
N GLN A 114 25.66 9.64 7.98
CA GLN A 114 26.94 9.92 7.35
C GLN A 114 28.08 9.23 8.13
N LYS A 115 29.00 8.59 7.41
CA LYS A 115 30.22 8.06 8.01
C LYS A 115 31.06 9.19 8.62
N GLN A 116 31.70 8.90 9.74
CA GLN A 116 32.55 9.89 10.40
C GLN A 116 33.70 10.33 9.48
N ARG A 117 33.78 11.64 9.18
CA ARG A 117 34.82 12.28 8.34
C ARG A 117 34.83 11.82 6.87
N GLU A 118 33.76 11.20 6.37
CA GLU A 118 33.57 10.86 4.95
C GLU A 118 32.24 11.46 4.44
N GLU A 119 32.07 11.61 3.13
CA GLU A 119 30.78 12.02 2.52
C GLU A 119 29.85 10.83 2.23
N GLN A 120 30.28 9.60 2.56
CA GLN A 120 29.54 8.38 2.29
C GLN A 120 28.45 8.12 3.36
N ALA A 121 27.27 7.72 2.93
CA ALA A 121 26.21 7.25 3.82
C ALA A 121 26.38 5.75 4.16
N GLU A 122 25.99 5.37 5.38
CA GLU A 122 25.90 4.00 5.86
C GLU A 122 24.56 3.78 6.60
N PRO A 123 24.06 2.53 6.69
CA PRO A 123 22.86 2.22 7.48
C PRO A 123 23.04 2.66 8.95
N ASP A 124 22.03 3.28 9.54
CA ASP A 124 22.14 3.80 10.92
C ASP A 124 22.10 2.69 11.99
N GLY A 125 21.71 1.47 11.61
CA GLY A 125 21.67 0.30 12.50
C GLY A 125 20.39 0.20 13.33
N THR A 126 19.36 0.97 12.98
CA THR A 126 17.99 0.85 13.49
C THR A 126 17.22 -0.24 12.77
#